data_AF-A0A317ZNJ9-F1
#
_entry.id   AF-A0A317ZNJ9-F1
#
_cell.length_a   1.000
_cell.length_b   1.000
_cell.length_c   1.000
_cell.angle_alpha   90.00
_cell.angle_beta   90.00
_cell.angle_gamma   90.00
#
_symmetry.space_group_name_H-M   'P 1'
#
loop_
_entity.id
_entity.type
_entity.pdbx_description
1 polymer ?
#
loop_
_entity_poly.entity_id
_entity_poly.type
_entity_poly.pdbx_seq_one_letter_code
_entity_poly.pdbx_strand_id
1 'polypeptide(L)'
;MTADIRPGRTCSICSHEERMVIESLILASRSYRSLSKRFQVSEDSLGRHVRNHLSGEIKAAMQSSSIARTTDILQRLADIAEDANTARKRALERGATLLAIRAGEAETRALMVLLERLQVDDLSVLSLLRAGETLARSVGQATRDNPTVGKAIAHRLRASGEGQDADVLEELADRLIRETTNALGETL
;
A
#
# COMPACT_ATOMS: atom_id res chain seq x y z
N MET A 1 -14.23 44.87 32.01
CA MET A 1 -14.88 44.08 30.94
C MET A 1 -14.37 42.66 31.02
N THR A 2 -15.06 41.81 31.78
CA THR A 2 -14.77 40.37 31.87
C THR A 2 -15.45 39.67 30.70
N ALA A 3 -14.67 39.01 29.85
CA ALA A 3 -15.18 38.24 28.72
C ALA A 3 -15.91 36.99 29.24
N ASP A 4 -17.21 36.92 28.96
CA ASP A 4 -18.08 35.75 29.16
C ASP A 4 -17.61 34.60 28.24
N ILE A 5 -16.72 33.75 28.75
CA ILE A 5 -16.33 32.51 28.07
C ILE A 5 -17.47 31.52 28.24
N ARG A 6 -18.43 31.55 27.31
CA ARG A 6 -19.47 30.53 27.26
C ARG A 6 -18.82 29.20 26.89
N PRO A 7 -18.99 28.13 27.69
CA PRO A 7 -18.50 26.82 27.33
C PRO A 7 -19.09 26.43 25.98
N GLY A 8 -18.22 26.06 25.03
CA GLY A 8 -18.64 25.67 23.70
C GLY A 8 -19.71 24.57 23.76
N ARG A 9 -20.63 24.59 22.79
CA ARG A 9 -21.73 23.63 22.70
C ARG A 9 -21.18 22.19 22.79
N THR A 10 -21.71 21.38 23.70
CA THR A 10 -21.33 19.97 23.84
C THR A 10 -21.54 19.23 22.52
N CYS A 11 -20.57 18.40 22.13
CA CYS A 11 -20.64 17.63 20.89
C CYS A 11 -21.83 16.66 20.97
N SER A 12 -22.79 16.80 20.05
CA SER A 12 -24.01 15.98 20.04
C SER A 12 -23.75 14.50 19.77
N ILE A 13 -22.60 14.15 19.17
CA ILE A 13 -22.20 12.76 18.94
C ILE A 13 -21.54 12.16 20.18
N CYS A 14 -20.76 12.95 20.93
CA CYS A 14 -20.16 12.50 22.18
C CYS A 14 -21.21 12.15 23.23
N SER A 15 -22.33 12.89 23.25
CA SER A 15 -23.46 12.66 24.15
C SER A 15 -24.54 11.75 23.57
N HIS A 16 -24.33 11.17 22.37
CA HIS A 16 -25.31 10.30 21.75
C HIS A 16 -25.28 8.91 22.40
N GLU A 17 -26.45 8.33 22.69
CA GLU A 17 -26.56 7.00 23.30
C GLU A 17 -25.90 5.92 22.43
N GLU A 18 -26.13 5.99 21.12
CA GLU A 18 -25.51 5.10 20.13
C GLU A 18 -24.11 5.54 19.65
N ARG A 19 -23.36 6.33 20.44
CA ARG A 19 -22.04 6.84 20.03
C ARG A 19 -21.12 5.75 19.47
N MET A 20 -20.97 4.63 20.17
CA MET A 20 -20.09 3.53 19.73
C MET A 20 -20.56 2.91 18.40
N VAL A 21 -21.87 2.86 18.16
CA VAL A 21 -22.45 2.36 16.90
C VAL A 21 -22.21 3.36 15.77
N ILE A 22 -22.38 4.65 16.02
CA ILE A 22 -22.07 5.70 15.05
C ILE A 22 -20.58 5.64 14.67
N GLU A 23 -19.69 5.58 15.65
CA GLU A 23 -18.24 5.49 15.43
C GLU A 23 -17.86 4.23 14.64
N SER A 24 -18.42 3.06 14.97
CA SER A 24 -18.16 1.82 14.21
C SER A 24 -18.69 1.85 12.77
N LEU A 25 -19.82 2.50 12.52
CA LEU A 25 -20.33 2.67 11.15
C LEU A 25 -19.53 3.69 10.33
N ILE A 26 -18.93 4.69 10.98
CA ILE A 26 -17.94 5.59 10.36
C ILE A 26 -16.69 4.80 9.98
N LEU A 27 -16.19 3.90 10.85
CA LEU A 27 -15.08 2.99 10.52
C LEU A 27 -15.37 2.12 9.29
N ALA A 28 -16.62 1.66 9.16
CA ALA A 28 -17.09 0.89 8.00
C ALA A 28 -17.30 1.73 6.73
N SER A 29 -16.83 2.99 6.69
CA SER A 29 -16.89 3.91 5.54
C SER A 29 -18.30 4.22 5.07
N ARG A 30 -19.31 4.21 5.96
CA ARG A 30 -20.66 4.68 5.61
C ARG A 30 -20.66 6.20 5.45
N SER A 31 -21.33 6.69 4.42
CA SER A 31 -21.40 8.13 4.13
C SER A 31 -22.04 8.90 5.30
N TYR A 32 -21.51 10.08 5.62
CA TYR A 32 -22.10 10.95 6.65
C TYR A 32 -23.56 11.30 6.36
N ARG A 33 -23.92 11.46 5.09
CA ARG A 33 -25.30 11.61 4.64
C ARG A 33 -26.21 10.46 5.10
N SER A 34 -25.77 9.21 4.96
CA SER A 34 -26.55 8.04 5.39
C SER A 34 -26.68 7.95 6.90
N LEU A 35 -25.61 8.27 7.63
CA LEU A 35 -25.60 8.25 9.10
C LEU A 35 -26.43 9.40 9.68
N SER A 36 -26.35 10.57 9.07
CA SER A 36 -27.14 11.75 9.42
C SER A 36 -28.65 11.43 9.36
N LYS A 37 -29.10 10.79 8.28
CA LYS A 37 -30.50 10.35 8.16
C LYS A 37 -30.89 9.29 9.18
N ARG A 38 -30.02 8.31 9.43
CA ARG A 38 -30.31 7.18 10.31
C ARG A 38 -30.38 7.59 11.79
N PHE A 39 -29.43 8.40 12.23
CA PHE A 39 -29.29 8.79 13.64
C PHE A 39 -29.83 10.20 13.93
N GLN A 40 -30.41 10.87 12.93
CA GLN A 40 -31.01 12.21 13.06
C GLN A 40 -30.02 13.26 13.60
N VAL A 41 -28.74 13.12 13.23
CA VAL A 41 -27.66 14.05 13.58
C VAL A 41 -27.20 14.80 12.34
N SER A 42 -26.61 15.99 12.50
CA SER A 42 -26.10 16.75 11.35
C SER A 42 -24.79 16.15 10.80
N GLU A 43 -24.59 16.21 9.48
CA GLU A 43 -23.31 15.81 8.85
C GLU A 43 -22.13 16.64 9.40
N ASP A 44 -22.38 17.91 9.70
CA ASP A 44 -21.43 18.83 10.33
C ASP A 44 -21.00 18.38 11.73
N SER A 45 -21.96 17.90 12.54
CA SER A 45 -21.68 17.32 13.86
C SER A 45 -20.81 16.06 13.74
N LEU A 46 -21.11 15.19 12.78
CA LEU A 46 -20.31 13.99 12.50
C LEU A 46 -18.88 14.36 12.09
N GLY A 47 -18.71 15.33 11.18
CA GLY A 47 -17.40 15.79 10.74
C GLY A 47 -16.57 16.41 11.86
N ARG A 48 -17.18 17.25 12.71
CA ARG A 48 -16.49 17.84 13.88
C ARG A 48 -16.14 16.77 14.92
N HIS A 49 -17.02 15.80 15.15
CA HIS A 49 -16.78 14.67 16.05
C HIS A 49 -15.56 13.86 15.61
N VAL A 50 -15.50 13.45 14.35
CA VAL A 50 -14.39 12.66 13.81
C VAL A 50 -13.07 13.44 13.91
N ARG A 51 -13.09 14.73 13.60
CA ARG A 51 -11.89 15.58 13.64
C ARG A 51 -11.36 15.76 15.06
N ASN A 52 -12.24 16.07 16.01
CA ASN A 52 -11.84 16.62 17.31
C ASN A 52 -11.97 15.65 18.48
N HIS A 53 -12.80 14.61 18.38
CA HIS A 53 -13.21 13.78 19.53
C HIS A 53 -13.05 12.28 19.33
N LEU A 54 -12.82 11.82 18.11
CA LEU A 54 -12.51 10.40 17.86
C LEU A 54 -11.14 10.05 18.46
N SER A 55 -11.08 8.95 19.23
CA SER A 55 -9.86 8.52 19.90
C SER A 55 -8.74 8.22 18.90
N GLY A 56 -7.49 8.39 19.33
CA GLY A 56 -6.31 8.15 18.49
C GLY A 56 -6.25 6.72 17.95
N GLU A 57 -6.63 5.73 18.77
CA GLU A 57 -6.67 4.31 18.38
C GLU A 57 -7.69 4.03 17.27
N ILE A 58 -8.88 4.64 17.34
CA ILE A 58 -9.92 4.50 16.33
C ILE A 58 -9.52 5.25 15.04
N LYS A 59 -8.87 6.41 15.15
CA LYS A 59 -8.29 7.12 14.00
C LYS A 59 -7.21 6.29 13.30
N ALA A 60 -6.35 5.62 14.06
CA ALA A 60 -5.33 4.72 13.51
C ALA A 60 -5.97 3.51 12.80
N ALA A 61 -7.01 2.91 13.37
CA ALA A 61 -7.77 1.82 12.73
C ALA A 61 -8.48 2.27 11.42
N MET A 62 -9.01 3.51 11.36
CA MET A 62 -9.53 4.09 10.11
C MET A 62 -8.44 4.23 9.05
N GLN A 63 -7.28 4.74 9.43
CA GLN A 63 -6.14 4.92 8.53
C GLN A 63 -5.65 3.57 8.02
N SER A 64 -5.46 2.57 8.88
CA SER A 64 -5.04 1.22 8.48
C SER A 64 -6.04 0.53 7.56
N SER A 65 -7.36 0.63 7.82
CA SER A 65 -8.38 0.04 6.95
C SER A 65 -8.58 0.78 5.63
N SER A 66 -8.26 2.08 5.59
CA SER A 66 -8.24 2.89 4.36
C SER A 66 -7.00 2.57 3.52
N ILE A 67 -5.85 2.41 4.16
CA ILE A 67 -4.59 2.03 3.52
C ILE A 67 -4.74 0.63 2.93
N ALA A 68 -5.19 -0.37 3.70
CA ALA A 68 -5.40 -1.73 3.20
C ALA A 68 -6.31 -1.79 1.97
N ARG A 69 -7.46 -1.09 2.00
CA ARG A 69 -8.38 -1.02 0.86
C ARG A 69 -7.81 -0.26 -0.34
N THR A 70 -6.98 0.75 -0.11
CA THR A 70 -6.30 1.49 -1.17
C THR A 70 -5.25 0.58 -1.82
N THR A 71 -4.46 -0.16 -1.02
CA THR A 71 -3.50 -1.15 -1.48
C THR A 71 -4.17 -2.24 -2.33
N ASP A 72 -5.33 -2.76 -1.92
CA ASP A 72 -6.07 -3.77 -2.70
C ASP A 72 -6.50 -3.25 -4.09
N ILE A 73 -6.96 -1.99 -4.15
CA ILE A 73 -7.36 -1.35 -5.42
C ILE A 73 -6.15 -1.10 -6.32
N LEU A 74 -5.04 -0.65 -5.74
CA LEU A 74 -3.78 -0.42 -6.46
C LEU A 74 -3.20 -1.73 -7.00
N GLN A 75 -3.21 -2.80 -6.20
CA GLN A 75 -2.77 -4.13 -6.63
C GLN A 75 -3.61 -4.61 -7.82
N ARG A 76 -4.94 -4.49 -7.73
CA ARG A 76 -5.83 -4.90 -8.81
C ARG A 76 -5.63 -4.09 -10.09
N LEU A 77 -5.34 -2.80 -9.98
CA LEU A 77 -5.03 -1.96 -11.14
C LEU A 77 -3.67 -2.33 -11.75
N ALA A 78 -2.67 -2.68 -10.93
CA ALA A 78 -1.38 -3.16 -11.40
C ALA A 78 -1.51 -4.49 -12.15
N ASP A 79 -2.30 -5.43 -11.62
CA ASP A 79 -2.59 -6.71 -12.27
C ASP A 79 -3.26 -6.50 -13.65
N ILE A 80 -4.23 -5.58 -13.74
CA ILE A 80 -4.89 -5.23 -15.01
C ILE A 80 -3.90 -4.65 -16.03
N ALA A 81 -2.96 -3.81 -15.60
CA ALA A 81 -1.95 -3.25 -16.47
C ALA A 81 -1.02 -4.34 -17.02
N GLU A 82 -0.60 -5.30 -16.19
CA GLU A 82 0.26 -6.40 -16.60
C GLU A 82 -0.45 -7.40 -17.52
N ASP A 83 -1.73 -7.69 -17.27
CA ASP A 83 -2.56 -8.51 -18.15
C ASP A 83 -2.70 -7.86 -19.53
N ALA A 84 -2.91 -6.54 -19.57
CA ALA A 84 -3.01 -5.78 -20.81
C ALA A 84 -1.67 -5.75 -21.58
N ASN A 85 -0.54 -5.59 -20.88
CA ASN A 85 0.81 -5.70 -21.45
C ASN A 85 1.06 -7.08 -22.07
N THR A 86 0.70 -8.14 -21.34
CA THR A 86 0.83 -9.53 -21.79
C THR A 86 -0.05 -9.79 -23.02
N ALA A 87 -1.30 -9.34 -23.01
CA ALA A 87 -2.20 -9.45 -24.14
C ALA A 87 -1.67 -8.70 -25.38
N ARG A 88 -1.10 -7.50 -25.18
CA ARG A 88 -0.48 -6.71 -26.24
C ARG A 88 0.71 -7.43 -26.86
N LYS A 89 1.64 -7.96 -26.06
CA LYS A 89 2.79 -8.75 -26.54
C LYS A 89 2.36 -9.95 -27.38
N ARG A 90 1.42 -10.75 -26.87
CA ARG A 90 0.87 -11.91 -27.59
C ARG A 90 0.15 -11.53 -28.88
N ALA A 91 -0.53 -10.39 -28.90
CA ALA A 91 -1.19 -9.89 -30.11
C ALA A 91 -0.17 -9.47 -31.18
N LEU A 92 0.94 -8.82 -30.78
CA LEU A 92 2.03 -8.44 -31.69
C LEU A 92 2.71 -9.67 -32.29
N GLU A 93 3.02 -10.69 -31.48
CA GLU A 93 3.61 -11.96 -31.94
C GLU A 93 2.76 -12.67 -33.00
N ARG A 94 1.43 -12.52 -32.92
CA ARG A 94 0.47 -13.12 -33.84
C ARG A 94 0.09 -12.22 -35.02
N GLY A 95 0.72 -11.05 -35.15
CA GLY A 95 0.39 -10.06 -36.18
C GLY A 95 -1.00 -9.42 -36.04
N ALA A 96 -1.64 -9.55 -34.88
CA ALA A 96 -2.97 -9.02 -34.61
C ALA A 96 -2.90 -7.55 -34.15
N THR A 97 -2.48 -6.65 -35.04
CA THR A 97 -2.17 -5.25 -34.72
C THR A 97 -3.32 -4.50 -34.05
N LEU A 98 -4.56 -4.68 -34.51
CA LEU A 98 -5.72 -4.00 -33.91
C LEU A 98 -5.97 -4.43 -32.46
N LEU A 99 -5.72 -5.71 -32.15
CA LEU A 99 -5.85 -6.22 -30.78
C LEU A 99 -4.72 -5.70 -29.89
N ALA A 100 -3.50 -5.58 -30.43
CA ALA A 100 -2.36 -4.99 -29.72
C ALA A 100 -2.62 -3.51 -29.34
N ILE A 101 -3.20 -2.73 -30.24
CA ILE A 101 -3.58 -1.32 -29.96
C ILE A 101 -4.61 -1.26 -28.82
N ARG A 102 -5.69 -2.05 -28.90
CA ARG A 102 -6.72 -2.09 -27.86
C ARG A 102 -6.20 -2.51 -26.49
N ALA A 103 -5.30 -3.50 -26.46
CA ALA A 103 -4.63 -3.91 -25.24
C ALA A 103 -3.73 -2.79 -24.68
N GLY A 104 -2.99 -2.09 -25.54
CA GLY A 104 -2.19 -0.93 -25.14
C GLY A 104 -3.02 0.24 -24.59
N GLU A 105 -4.20 0.50 -25.16
CA GLU A 105 -5.12 1.50 -24.61
C GLU A 105 -5.66 1.11 -23.22
N ALA A 106 -5.94 -0.17 -22.99
CA ALA A 106 -6.37 -0.67 -21.69
C ALA A 106 -5.26 -0.54 -20.64
N GLU A 107 -4.03 -0.89 -21.02
CA GLU A 107 -2.81 -0.71 -20.21
C GLU A 107 -2.63 0.77 -19.82
N THR A 108 -2.68 1.67 -20.81
CA THR A 108 -2.50 3.11 -20.60
C THR A 108 -3.56 3.70 -19.65
N ARG A 109 -4.84 3.29 -19.80
CA ARG A 109 -5.91 3.72 -18.88
C ARG A 109 -5.70 3.25 -17.45
N ALA A 110 -5.30 1.99 -17.26
CA ALA A 110 -5.03 1.45 -15.92
C ALA A 110 -3.88 2.21 -15.24
N LEU A 111 -2.81 2.48 -16.00
CA LEU A 111 -1.65 3.25 -15.52
C LEU A 111 -2.01 4.71 -15.17
N MET A 112 -2.84 5.37 -15.96
CA MET A 112 -3.31 6.73 -15.65
C MET A 112 -4.08 6.78 -14.32
N VAL A 113 -4.97 5.82 -14.09
CA VAL A 113 -5.73 5.75 -12.82
C VAL A 113 -4.82 5.45 -11.63
N LEU A 114 -3.79 4.60 -11.81
CA LEU A 114 -2.78 4.37 -10.78
C LEU A 114 -2.02 5.65 -10.43
N LEU A 115 -1.55 6.40 -11.43
CA LEU A 115 -0.83 7.65 -11.25
C LEU A 115 -1.68 8.71 -10.52
N GLU A 116 -2.94 8.87 -10.93
CA GLU A 116 -3.90 9.77 -10.28
C GLU A 116 -4.16 9.37 -8.81
N ARG A 117 -4.27 8.07 -8.52
CA ARG A 117 -4.60 7.57 -7.18
C ARG A 117 -3.43 7.56 -6.23
N LEU A 118 -2.22 7.39 -6.74
CA LEU A 118 -1.01 7.47 -5.95
C LEU A 118 -0.59 8.91 -5.66
N GLN A 119 -1.27 9.91 -6.23
CA GLN A 119 -0.85 11.33 -6.17
C GLN A 119 0.65 11.47 -6.44
N VAL A 120 1.14 10.71 -7.43
CA VAL A 120 2.56 10.71 -7.79
C VAL A 120 2.80 11.96 -8.60
N ASP A 121 3.05 13.03 -7.85
CA ASP A 121 3.56 14.26 -8.39
C ASP A 121 5.06 14.05 -8.60
N ASP A 122 5.42 14.02 -9.88
CA ASP A 122 6.76 14.23 -10.42
C ASP A 122 7.78 13.09 -10.33
N LEU A 123 8.72 13.11 -11.27
CA LEU A 123 9.78 12.15 -11.62
C LEU A 123 10.60 11.55 -10.44
N SER A 124 10.44 12.09 -9.23
CA SER A 124 11.06 11.69 -7.97
C SER A 124 10.72 10.25 -7.55
N VAL A 125 9.45 9.83 -7.67
CA VAL A 125 9.06 8.46 -7.30
C VAL A 125 9.59 7.44 -8.31
N LEU A 126 9.59 7.77 -9.60
CA LEU A 126 10.20 6.93 -10.64
C LEU A 126 11.71 6.80 -10.45
N SER A 127 12.37 7.88 -10.02
CA SER A 127 13.78 7.87 -9.65
C SER A 127 14.03 6.95 -8.44
N LEU A 128 13.17 7.04 -7.41
CA LEU A 128 13.27 6.20 -6.22
C LEU A 128 13.03 4.71 -6.53
N LEU A 129 12.05 4.39 -7.38
CA LEU A 129 11.78 3.02 -7.81
C LEU A 129 12.95 2.44 -8.64
N ARG A 130 13.51 3.22 -9.58
CA ARG A 130 14.71 2.80 -10.33
C ARG A 130 15.93 2.63 -9.42
N ALA A 131 16.10 3.52 -8.45
CA ALA A 131 17.17 3.42 -7.46
C ALA A 131 17.00 2.16 -6.60
N GLY A 132 15.77 1.87 -6.15
CA GLY A 132 15.42 0.64 -5.44
C GLY A 132 15.71 -0.61 -6.26
N GLU A 133 15.32 -0.64 -7.53
CA GLU A 133 15.61 -1.78 -8.43
C GLU A 133 17.12 -1.99 -8.63
N THR A 134 17.87 -0.91 -8.82
CA THR A 134 19.33 -0.94 -8.97
C THR A 134 20.01 -1.44 -7.69
N LEU A 135 19.52 -0.99 -6.53
CA LEU A 135 20.02 -1.43 -5.23
C LEU A 135 19.71 -2.91 -5.01
N ALA A 136 18.48 -3.36 -5.25
CA ALA A 136 18.08 -4.76 -5.11
C ALA A 136 18.94 -5.68 -6.00
N ARG A 137 19.19 -5.28 -7.26
CA ARG A 137 20.08 -6.03 -8.16
C ARG A 137 21.51 -6.11 -7.64
N SER A 138 22.05 -5.00 -7.16
CA SER A 138 23.41 -4.92 -6.61
C SER A 138 23.56 -5.77 -5.35
N VAL A 139 22.59 -5.73 -4.44
CA VAL A 139 22.53 -6.56 -3.23
C VAL A 139 22.44 -8.05 -3.58
N GLY A 140 21.58 -8.41 -4.55
CA GLY A 140 21.48 -9.78 -5.03
C GLY A 140 22.78 -10.28 -5.65
N GLN A 141 23.49 -9.43 -6.40
CA GLN A 141 24.79 -9.78 -6.98
C GLN A 141 25.87 -9.94 -5.91
N ALA A 142 25.98 -9.01 -4.97
CA ALA A 142 26.90 -9.12 -3.84
C ALA A 142 26.63 -10.36 -2.98
N THR A 143 25.37 -10.78 -2.89
CA THR A 143 24.98 -12.03 -2.19
C THR A 143 25.41 -13.28 -2.96
N ARG A 144 25.38 -13.27 -4.30
CA ARG A 144 25.92 -14.36 -5.11
C ARG A 144 27.43 -14.47 -4.98
N ASP A 145 28.12 -13.32 -5.00
CA ASP A 145 29.58 -13.27 -4.87
C ASP A 145 30.03 -13.68 -3.46
N ASN A 146 29.26 -13.29 -2.44
CA ASN A 146 29.49 -13.69 -1.06
C ASN A 146 28.18 -13.86 -0.29
N PRO A 147 27.71 -15.11 -0.09
CA PRO A 147 26.46 -15.40 0.61
C PRO A 147 26.40 -14.88 2.05
N THR A 148 27.54 -14.72 2.73
CA THR A 148 27.57 -14.17 4.09
C THR A 148 27.15 -12.70 4.14
N VAL A 149 27.38 -11.94 3.07
CA VAL A 149 26.92 -10.55 2.94
C VAL A 149 25.40 -10.51 2.88
N GLY A 150 24.76 -11.42 2.14
CA GLY A 150 23.30 -11.55 2.09
C GLY A 150 22.69 -11.77 3.48
N LYS A 151 23.25 -12.68 4.27
CA LYS A 151 22.80 -12.93 5.67
C LYS A 151 22.97 -11.71 6.57
N ALA A 152 24.10 -11.01 6.44
CA ALA A 152 24.35 -9.80 7.24
C ALA A 152 23.35 -8.67 6.89
N ILE A 153 22.99 -8.54 5.61
CA ILE A 153 21.96 -7.57 5.17
C ILE A 153 20.58 -8.01 5.64
N ALA A 154 20.22 -9.29 5.52
CA ALA A 154 18.95 -9.84 6.01
C ALA A 154 18.75 -9.59 7.52
N HIS A 155 19.79 -9.78 8.32
CA HIS A 155 19.75 -9.47 9.76
C HIS A 155 19.45 -7.98 10.02
N ARG A 156 20.05 -7.08 9.23
CA ARG A 156 19.79 -5.63 9.37
C ARG A 156 18.37 -5.27 8.93
N LEU A 157 17.88 -5.86 7.83
CA LEU A 157 16.50 -5.67 7.35
C LEU A 157 15.48 -6.08 8.43
N ARG A 158 15.68 -7.22 9.11
CA ARG A 158 14.84 -7.61 10.27
C ARG A 158 14.90 -6.61 11.41
N ALA A 159 16.08 -6.14 11.77
CA ALA A 159 16.23 -5.15 12.83
C ALA A 159 15.53 -3.82 12.51
N SER A 160 15.33 -3.52 11.22
CA SER A 160 14.60 -2.35 10.74
C SER A 160 13.09 -2.58 10.55
N GLY A 161 12.58 -3.79 10.79
CA GLY A 161 11.16 -4.13 10.63
C GLY A 161 10.78 -4.69 9.24
N GLU A 162 11.74 -4.82 8.32
CA GLU A 162 11.54 -5.31 6.95
C GLU A 162 11.67 -6.84 6.90
N GLY A 163 10.78 -7.54 7.62
CA GLY A 163 10.86 -9.00 7.79
C GLY A 163 10.73 -9.79 6.49
N GLN A 164 9.82 -9.38 5.60
CA GLN A 164 9.58 -10.07 4.32
C GLN A 164 10.80 -10.00 3.39
N ASP A 165 11.43 -8.84 3.28
CA ASP A 165 12.62 -8.66 2.44
C ASP A 165 13.84 -9.41 3.01
N ALA A 166 13.94 -9.45 4.34
CA ALA A 166 14.98 -10.23 5.01
C ALA A 166 14.84 -11.73 4.76
N ASP A 167 13.63 -12.26 4.81
CA ASP A 167 13.36 -13.68 4.56
C ASP A 167 13.75 -14.07 3.13
N VAL A 168 13.38 -13.25 2.14
CA VAL A 168 13.77 -13.44 0.73
C VAL A 168 15.28 -13.47 0.54
N LEU A 169 15.98 -12.52 1.18
CA LEU A 169 17.44 -12.41 1.03
C LEU A 169 18.19 -13.53 1.76
N GLU A 170 17.70 -13.95 2.93
CA GLU A 170 18.28 -15.07 3.67
C GLU A 170 18.08 -16.40 2.93
N GLU A 171 16.90 -16.62 2.35
CA GLU A 171 16.63 -17.81 1.54
C GLU A 171 17.58 -17.92 0.34
N LEU A 172 17.83 -16.79 -0.34
CA LEU A 172 18.80 -16.72 -1.44
C LEU A 172 20.21 -17.07 -0.98
N ALA A 173 20.66 -16.47 0.13
CA ALA A 173 21.99 -16.73 0.69
C ALA A 173 22.16 -18.19 1.10
N ASP A 174 21.17 -18.76 1.77
CA ASP A 174 21.16 -20.17 2.19
C ASP A 174 21.21 -21.14 1.01
N ARG A 175 20.51 -20.81 -0.08
CA ARG A 175 20.53 -21.60 -1.31
C ARG A 175 21.94 -21.65 -1.91
N LEU A 176 22.58 -20.50 -2.01
CA LEU A 176 23.94 -20.38 -2.58
C LEU A 176 24.99 -21.08 -1.71
N ILE A 177 24.85 -21.04 -0.38
CA ILE A 177 25.72 -21.80 0.54
C ILE A 177 25.55 -23.31 0.33
N ARG A 178 24.31 -23.79 0.19
CA ARG A 178 24.06 -25.22 -0.10
C ARG A 178 24.66 -25.63 -1.44
N GLU A 179 24.49 -24.84 -2.48
CA GLU A 179 25.03 -25.10 -3.81
C GLU A 179 26.56 -25.17 -3.82
N THR A 180 27.23 -24.21 -3.15
CA THR A 180 28.69 -24.21 -3.03
C THR A 180 29.21 -25.37 -2.17
N THR A 181 28.49 -25.74 -1.10
CA THR A 181 28.85 -26.89 -0.25
C THR A 181 28.73 -28.22 -1.00
N ASN A 182 27.66 -28.40 -1.79
CA ASN A 182 27.46 -29.60 -2.61
C ASN A 182 28.51 -29.71 -3.73
N ALA A 183 28.85 -28.60 -4.39
CA ALA A 183 29.85 -28.58 -5.45
C ALA A 183 31.26 -28.97 -4.95
N LEU A 184 31.60 -28.62 -3.71
CA LEU A 184 32.88 -29.01 -3.09
C LEU A 184 32.89 -30.47 -2.62
N GLY A 185 31.73 -31.01 -2.25
CA GLY A 185 31.57 -32.40 -1.80
C GLY A 185 31.61 -33.45 -2.92
N GLU A 186 31.34 -33.08 -4.18
CA GLU A 186 31.45 -33.97 -5.34
C GLU A 186 32.90 -34.09 -5.88
N THR A 187 33.83 -33.27 -5.38
CA THR A 187 35.25 -33.24 -5.79
C THR A 187 36.21 -34.01 -4.86
N LEU A 188 35.71 -34.69 -3.82
CA LEU A 188 36.48 -35.52 -2.88
C LEU A 188 36.09 -37.00 -3.02
#